data_AF-A0A962XYB6-F1
#
_entry.id   AF-A0A962XYB6-F1
#
_cell.length_a   1.000
_cell.length_b   1.000
_cell.length_c   1.000
_cell.angle_alpha   90.00
_cell.angle_beta   90.00
_cell.angle_gamma   90.00
#
_symmetry.space_group_name_H-M   'P 1'
#
loop_
_entity.id
_entity.type
_entity.pdbx_description
1 polymer ?
#
loop_
_entity_poly.entity_id
_entity_poly.type
_entity_poly.pdbx_seq_one_letter_code
_entity_poly.pdbx_strand_id
1 'polypeptide(L)'
;APELIREKLTRLLREELPYALTVEIERFADEGRLARIHAVVWVERETQKGIVIGEKGATLREVGRQAREDMERLFDRKVFLQTWVKVREGWSDDERALRSLGYADSRNL
;
A
#
# COMPACT_ATOMS: atom_id res chain seq x y z
N ALA A 1 -6.92 2.90 -6.07
CA ALA A 1 -5.52 3.31 -5.84
C ALA A 1 -4.76 2.37 -4.88
N PRO A 2 -5.21 2.09 -3.64
CA PRO A 2 -4.48 1.21 -2.71
C PRO A 2 -4.25 -0.21 -3.27
N GLU A 3 -5.26 -0.77 -3.94
CA GLU A 3 -5.18 -2.10 -4.56
C GLU A 3 -4.10 -2.22 -5.64
N LEU A 4 -3.83 -1.15 -6.40
CA LEU A 4 -2.77 -1.17 -7.43
C LEU A 4 -1.39 -1.34 -6.79
N ILE A 5 -1.15 -0.68 -5.65
CA ILE A 5 0.11 -0.81 -4.90
C ILE A 5 0.21 -2.22 -4.29
N ARG A 6 -0.88 -2.70 -3.68
CA ARG A 6 -0.96 -4.03 -3.07
C ARG A 6 -0.70 -5.15 -4.09
N GLU A 7 -1.28 -5.05 -5.29
CA GLU A 7 -1.06 -6.00 -6.37
C GLU A 7 0.42 -6.06 -6.79
N LYS A 8 1.07 -4.90 -6.96
CA LYS A 8 2.50 -4.87 -7.35
C LYS A 8 3.40 -5.44 -6.26
N LEU A 9 3.13 -5.10 -5.00
CA LEU A 9 3.85 -5.68 -3.85
C LEU A 9 3.71 -7.20 -3.83
N THR A 10 2.49 -7.72 -3.99
CA THR A 10 2.23 -9.16 -3.97
C THR A 10 2.98 -9.89 -5.09
N ARG A 11 3.00 -9.31 -6.29
CA ARG A 11 3.68 -9.89 -7.46
C ARG A 11 5.21 -9.89 -7.31
N LEU A 12 5.79 -8.81 -6.80
CA LEU A 12 7.24 -8.65 -6.66
C LEU A 12 7.82 -9.40 -5.46
N LEU A 13 7.05 -9.55 -4.39
CA LEU A 13 7.51 -10.15 -3.13
C LEU A 13 7.21 -11.65 -3.01
N ARG A 14 6.72 -12.29 -4.10
CA ARG A 14 6.48 -13.74 -4.22
C ARG A 14 5.92 -14.38 -2.93
N GLU A 15 4.63 -14.17 -2.68
CA GLU A 15 3.75 -14.94 -1.77
C GLU A 15 4.08 -15.06 -0.27
N GLU A 16 5.26 -14.66 0.23
CA GLU A 16 5.59 -14.86 1.66
C GLU A 16 5.10 -13.75 2.60
N LEU A 17 4.75 -12.56 2.08
CA LEU A 17 4.28 -11.40 2.87
C LEU A 17 2.76 -11.07 2.90
N PRO A 18 1.83 -11.77 2.19
CA PRO A 18 0.50 -11.24 1.87
C PRO A 18 -0.47 -11.13 3.06
N TYR A 19 -0.21 -11.80 4.18
CA TYR A 19 -1.08 -11.71 5.37
C TYR A 19 -0.69 -10.63 6.37
N ALA A 20 0.50 -10.03 6.20
CA ALA A 20 1.07 -9.12 7.17
C ALA A 20 1.24 -7.70 6.62
N LEU A 21 0.63 -7.37 5.47
CA LEU A 21 0.72 -6.04 4.87
C LEU A 21 -0.64 -5.48 4.46
N THR A 22 -0.85 -4.19 4.70
CA THR A 22 -1.99 -3.43 4.18
C THR A 22 -1.52 -2.10 3.59
N VAL A 23 -2.28 -1.56 2.64
CA VAL A 23 -1.97 -0.28 2.01
C VAL A 23 -3.08 0.72 2.31
N GLU A 24 -2.71 1.86 2.89
CA GLU A 24 -3.61 2.95 3.23
C GLU A 24 -3.25 4.20 2.43
N ILE A 25 -4.25 4.97 1.99
CA ILE A 25 -4.03 6.28 1.38
C ILE A 25 -4.22 7.33 2.47
N GLU A 26 -3.13 7.91 2.97
CA GLU A 26 -3.17 8.96 4.00
C GLU A 26 -3.60 10.31 3.42
N ARG A 27 -3.28 10.57 2.14
CA ARG A 27 -3.64 11.83 1.49
C ARG A 27 -3.92 11.62 0.01
N PHE A 28 -5.00 12.21 -0.45
CA PHE A 28 -5.32 12.38 -1.86
C PHE A 28 -5.66 13.85 -2.11
N ALA A 29 -4.92 14.50 -2.99
CA ALA A 29 -5.21 15.87 -3.42
C ALA A 29 -5.33 15.92 -4.94
N ASP A 30 -6.44 16.48 -5.41
CA ASP A 30 -6.69 16.77 -6.81
C ASP A 30 -6.19 18.19 -7.12
N GLU A 31 -5.10 18.30 -7.86
CA GLU A 31 -4.49 19.55 -8.30
C GLU A 31 -4.79 19.81 -9.80
N GLY A 32 -5.90 19.29 -10.30
CA GLY A 32 -6.33 19.39 -11.70
C GLY A 32 -5.53 18.47 -12.62
N ARG A 33 -4.41 18.97 -13.15
CA ARG A 33 -3.53 18.19 -14.06
C ARG A 33 -2.66 17.16 -13.34
N LEU A 34 -2.59 17.25 -12.01
CA LEU A 34 -1.80 16.36 -11.17
C LEU A 34 -2.69 15.82 -10.04
N ALA A 35 -2.70 14.50 -9.85
CA ALA A 35 -3.18 13.89 -8.62
C ALA A 35 -1.99 13.62 -7.69
N ARG A 36 -2.06 14.11 -6.45
CA ARG A 36 -1.03 13.89 -5.43
C ARG A 36 -1.53 12.88 -4.40
N ILE A 37 -0.82 11.76 -4.30
CA ILE A 37 -1.23 10.60 -3.50
C ILE A 37 -0.10 10.22 -2.54
N HIS A 38 -0.45 10.11 -1.26
CA HIS A 38 0.44 9.61 -0.22
C HIS A 38 -0.12 8.28 0.26
N ALA A 39 0.66 7.22 0.09
CA ALA A 39 0.30 5.87 0.49
C ALA A 39 1.26 5.35 1.57
N VAL A 40 0.71 4.61 2.53
CA VAL A 40 1.48 3.89 3.55
C VAL A 40 1.26 2.41 3.34
N VAL A 41 2.36 1.68 3.27
CA VAL A 41 2.41 0.22 3.37
C VAL A 41 2.69 -0.10 4.83
N TRP A 42 1.68 -0.62 5.52
CA TRP A 42 1.82 -1.12 6.88
C TRP A 42 2.32 -2.56 6.84
N VAL A 43 3.28 -2.88 7.71
CA VAL A 43 3.77 -4.25 7.92
C VAL A 43 3.79 -4.61 9.40
N GLU A 44 3.79 -5.89 9.73
CA GLU A 44 3.80 -6.37 11.12
C GLU A 44 5.19 -6.34 11.78
N ARG A 45 6.27 -6.53 11.02
CA ARG A 45 7.63 -6.69 11.57
C ARG A 45 8.68 -5.88 10.80
N GLU A 46 9.73 -5.46 11.48
CA GLU A 46 10.84 -4.70 10.85
C GLU A 46 11.56 -5.51 9.75
N THR A 47 11.65 -6.83 9.89
CA THR A 47 12.20 -7.71 8.83
C THR A 47 11.41 -7.60 7.54
N GLN A 48 10.07 -7.53 7.63
CA GLN A 48 9.18 -7.35 6.48
C GLN A 48 9.35 -5.97 5.87
N LYS A 49 9.52 -4.93 6.69
CA LYS A 49 9.81 -3.58 6.20
C LYS A 49 11.10 -3.56 5.38
N GLY A 50 12.15 -4.26 5.83
CA GLY A 50 13.38 -4.45 5.05
C GLY A 50 13.13 -5.09 3.69
N ILE A 51 12.31 -6.14 3.63
CA ILE A 51 11.97 -6.84 2.38
C ILE A 51 11.16 -5.94 1.43
N VAL A 52 10.16 -5.22 1.95
CA VAL A 52 9.32 -4.30 1.18
C VAL A 52 10.13 -3.15 0.60
N ILE A 53 11.04 -2.58 1.40
CA ILE A 53 11.93 -1.50 0.93
C ILE A 53 12.89 -2.06 -0.12
N GLY A 54 13.47 -3.24 0.13
CA GLY A 54 14.49 -3.86 -0.70
C GLY A 54 15.85 -3.16 -0.60
N GLU A 55 16.86 -3.72 -1.26
CA GLU A 55 18.21 -3.15 -1.25
C GLU A 55 18.19 -1.69 -1.73
N LYS A 56 18.62 -0.76 -0.87
CA LYS A 56 18.64 0.69 -1.17
C LYS A 56 17.28 1.26 -1.63
N GLY A 57 16.18 0.63 -1.25
CA GLY A 57 14.83 1.06 -1.66
C GLY A 57 14.41 0.61 -3.06
N ALA A 58 15.16 -0.28 -3.72
CA ALA A 58 14.91 -0.67 -5.11
C ALA A 58 13.52 -1.28 -5.31
N THR A 59 13.08 -2.17 -4.41
CA THR A 59 11.77 -2.83 -4.50
C THR A 59 10.63 -1.84 -4.36
N LEU A 60 10.66 -0.99 -3.33
CA LEU A 60 9.61 0.01 -3.10
C LEU A 60 9.54 1.04 -4.23
N ARG A 61 10.68 1.43 -4.80
CA ARG A 61 10.73 2.34 -5.97
C ARG A 61 10.08 1.72 -7.19
N GLU A 62 10.36 0.44 -7.46
CA GLU A 62 9.79 -0.26 -8.61
C GLU A 62 8.28 -0.47 -8.45
N VAL A 63 7.82 -0.88 -7.27
CA VAL A 63 6.40 -0.95 -6.90
C VAL A 63 5.72 0.40 -7.12
N GLY A 64 6.31 1.47 -6.56
CA GLY A 64 5.77 2.83 -6.67
C GLY A 64 5.71 3.30 -8.11
N ARG A 65 6.72 3.00 -8.94
CA ARG A 65 6.77 3.32 -10.36
C ARG A 65 5.63 2.63 -11.12
N GLN A 66 5.51 1.31 -10.98
CA GLN A 66 4.47 0.53 -11.68
C GLN A 66 3.06 0.96 -11.24
N ALA A 67 2.82 1.14 -9.94
CA ALA A 67 1.54 1.56 -9.42
C ALA A 67 1.17 2.98 -9.89
N ARG A 68 2.13 3.90 -9.91
CA ARG A 68 1.95 5.26 -10.43
C ARG A 68 1.58 5.24 -11.91
N GLU A 69 2.25 4.44 -12.74
CA GLU A 69 1.95 4.32 -14.17
C GLU A 69 0.52 3.78 -14.41
N ASP A 70 0.10 2.80 -13.63
CA ASP A 70 -1.28 2.28 -13.71
C ASP A 70 -2.30 3.36 -13.29
N MET A 71 -2.00 4.15 -12.24
CA MET A 71 -2.86 5.26 -11.81
C MET A 71 -2.92 6.39 -12.85
N GLU A 72 -1.81 6.72 -13.52
CA GLU A 72 -1.79 7.73 -14.59
C GLU A 72 -2.70 7.33 -15.75
N ARG A 73 -2.68 6.04 -16.15
CA ARG A 73 -3.58 5.51 -17.18
C ARG A 73 -5.03 5.55 -16.73
N LEU A 74 -5.31 5.23 -15.46
CA LEU A 74 -6.66 5.20 -14.91
C LEU A 74 -7.27 6.61 -14.76
N PHE A 75 -6.48 7.59 -14.34
CA PHE A 75 -6.95 8.94 -14.09
C PHE A 75 -6.81 9.87 -15.29
N ASP A 76 -6.19 9.41 -16.38
CA ASP A 76 -5.88 10.18 -17.58
C ASP A 76 -5.16 11.52 -17.29
N ARG A 77 -4.25 11.49 -16.30
CA ARG A 77 -3.47 12.66 -15.86
C ARG A 77 -2.21 12.24 -15.12
N LYS A 78 -1.34 13.20 -14.84
CA LYS A 78 -0.11 12.94 -14.08
C LYS A 78 -0.42 12.58 -12.63
N VAL A 79 0.39 11.69 -12.08
CA VAL A 79 0.27 11.24 -10.69
C VAL A 79 1.60 11.42 -9.99
N PHE A 80 1.59 12.15 -8.88
CA PHE A 80 2.65 12.10 -7.89
C PHE A 80 2.25 11.06 -6.84
N LEU A 81 3.02 9.98 -6.73
CA LEU A 81 2.81 8.94 -5.73
C LEU A 81 4.02 8.92 -4.79
N GLN A 82 3.78 9.20 -3.51
CA GLN A 82 4.73 8.99 -2.43
C GLN A 82 4.32 7.76 -1.61
N THR A 83 5.23 6.82 -1.44
CA THR A 83 5.01 5.60 -0.66
C THR A 83 5.93 5.56 0.57
N TRP A 84 5.36 5.18 1.70
CA TRP A 84 6.08 4.95 2.95
C TRP A 84 5.86 3.52 3.43
N VAL A 85 6.83 2.99 4.18
CA VAL A 85 6.66 1.69 4.86
C VAL A 85 6.75 1.93 6.36
N LYS A 86 5.70 1.57 7.08
CA LYS A 86 5.59 1.73 8.53
C LYS A 86 5.34 0.36 9.16
N VAL A 87 5.94 0.13 10.33
CA VAL A 87 5.69 -1.09 11.12
C VAL A 87 4.60 -0.78 12.14
N ARG A 88 3.63 -1.67 12.24
CA ARG A 88 2.66 -1.71 13.33
C ARG A 88 2.55 -3.16 13.76
N GLU A 89 2.79 -3.46 15.04
CA GLU A 89 2.64 -4.82 15.55
C GLU A 89 1.18 -5.08 15.95
N GLY A 90 0.72 -6.34 15.91
CA GLY A 90 -0.58 -6.77 16.44
C GLY A 90 -1.85 -6.38 15.65
N TRP A 91 -1.78 -5.41 14.73
CA TRP A 91 -2.97 -4.92 14.01
C TRP A 91 -3.65 -5.97 13.09
N SER A 92 -2.88 -6.92 12.56
CA SER A 92 -3.40 -7.96 11.66
C SER A 92 -4.22 -9.00 12.40
N ASP A 93 -3.81 -9.34 13.63
CA ASP A 93 -4.58 -10.22 14.50
C ASP A 93 -5.86 -9.52 14.98
N ASP A 94 -5.79 -8.23 15.29
CA ASP A 94 -6.97 -7.40 15.58
C ASP A 94 -7.92 -7.32 14.37
N GLU A 95 -7.41 -7.09 13.15
CA GLU A 95 -8.22 -7.09 11.93
C GLU A 95 -8.85 -8.46 11.67
N ARG A 96 -8.12 -9.56 11.86
CA ARG A 96 -8.65 -10.93 11.71
C ARG A 96 -9.73 -11.20 12.73
N ALA A 97 -9.51 -10.81 13.99
CA ALA A 97 -10.51 -10.93 15.05
C ALA A 97 -11.77 -10.14 14.69
N LEU A 98 -11.63 -8.88 14.29
CA LEU A 98 -12.74 -8.04 13.84
C LEU A 98 -13.48 -8.61 12.62
N ARG A 99 -12.76 -9.16 11.64
CA ARG A 99 -13.35 -9.85 10.48
C ARG A 99 -14.12 -11.10 10.88
N SER A 100 -13.56 -11.91 11.78
CA SER A 100 -14.21 -13.14 12.28
C SER A 100 -15.49 -12.87 13.08
N LEU A 101 -15.59 -11.68 13.66
CA LEU A 101 -16.76 -11.19 14.38
C LEU A 101 -17.78 -10.47 13.48
N GLY A 102 -17.53 -10.36 12.18
CA GLY A 102 -18.46 -9.76 11.20
C GLY A 102 -18.38 -8.23 11.07
N TYR A 103 -17.41 -7.56 11.72
CA TYR A 103 -17.27 -6.09 11.70
C TYR A 103 -16.42 -5.55 10.54
N ALA A 104 -16.12 -6.37 9.54
CA ALA A 104 -15.19 -6.02 8.46
C ALA A 104 -15.66 -4.89 7.53
N ASP A 105 -16.95 -4.54 7.54
CA ASP A 105 -17.55 -3.63 6.55
C ASP A 105 -18.40 -2.53 7.19
N SER A 106 -17.76 -1.73 8.05
CA SER A 106 -18.33 -0.47 8.55
C SER A 106 -17.34 0.68 8.40
N ARG A 107 -16.82 0.88 7.19
CA ARG A 107 -16.30 2.18 6.73
C ARG A 107 -17.15 2.70 5.58
N ASN A 108 -18.39 3.03 5.92
CA ASN A 108 -19.17 4.07 5.28
C ASN A 108 -20.12 4.63 6.34
N LEU A 109 -19.61 5.60 7.10
CA LEU A 109 -20.35 6.72 7.70
C LEU A 109 -19.34 7.85 7.94
#